data_AF-A0A2J8KV83-F1
#
_entry.id   AF-A0A2J8KV83-F1
#
_cell.length_a   1.000
_cell.length_b   1.000
_cell.length_c   1.000
_cell.angle_alpha   90.00
_cell.angle_beta   90.00
_cell.angle_gamma   90.00
#
_symmetry.space_group_name_H-M   'P 1'
#
loop_
_entity.id
_entity.type
_entity.pdbx_description
1 polymer ?
#
loop_
_entity_poly.entity_id
_entity_poly.type
_entity_poly.pdbx_seq_one_letter_code
_entity_poly.pdbx_strand_id
1 'polypeptide(L)' 'KVPVNELKVKMKPKPWSKRWERPNFNIKGIRFDLCLTEQQMKDAQKWNQPWLEFDMMREYDTSKIEAAIWKEIEASKRS' A
#
# COMPACT_ATOMS: atom_id res chain seq x y z
N LYS A 1 10.53 -18.80 -2.93
CA LYS A 1 9.80 -17.50 -2.95
C LYS A 1 8.33 -17.81 -2.72
N VAL A 2 7.66 -17.10 -1.82
CA VAL A 2 6.23 -17.29 -1.59
C VAL A 2 5.46 -16.79 -2.82
N PRO A 3 4.50 -17.55 -3.38
CA PRO A 3 3.72 -17.11 -4.54
C PRO A 3 2.82 -15.93 -4.16
N VAL A 4 2.72 -14.93 -5.05
CA VAL A 4 1.85 -13.76 -4.88
C VAL A 4 0.77 -13.80 -5.96
N ASN A 5 -0.49 -13.63 -5.57
CA ASN A 5 -1.61 -13.60 -6.49
C ASN A 5 -1.90 -12.16 -6.95
N GLU A 6 -1.80 -11.91 -8.26
CA GLU A 6 -1.99 -10.60 -8.88
C GLU A 6 -3.44 -10.32 -9.34
N LEU A 7 -4.40 -11.18 -8.96
CA LEU A 7 -5.81 -11.03 -9.33
C LEU A 7 -6.37 -9.65 -8.94
N LYS A 8 -6.99 -8.97 -9.91
CA LYS A 8 -7.69 -7.70 -9.70
C LYS A 8 -9.20 -7.89 -9.53
N VAL A 9 -9.77 -7.26 -8.50
CA VAL A 9 -11.17 -7.45 -8.09
C VAL A 9 -12.08 -6.37 -8.70
N LYS A 10 -13.31 -6.75 -9.05
CA LYS A 10 -14.38 -5.82 -9.47
C LYS A 10 -15.13 -5.28 -8.25
N MET A 11 -15.31 -3.97 -8.18
CA MET A 11 -16.04 -3.32 -7.10
C MET A 11 -17.54 -3.27 -7.39
N LYS A 12 -18.35 -3.22 -6.33
CA LYS A 12 -19.78 -2.87 -6.43
C LYS A 12 -19.96 -1.42 -6.90
N PRO A 13 -21.15 -1.02 -7.38
CA PRO A 13 -21.46 0.38 -7.64
C PRO A 13 -21.30 1.26 -6.39
N LYS A 14 -21.07 2.56 -6.60
CA LYS A 14 -20.98 3.56 -5.52
C LYS A 14 -22.34 3.74 -4.81
N PRO A 15 -22.37 4.21 -3.53
CA PRO A 15 -21.24 4.63 -2.69
C PRO A 15 -20.53 3.47 -1.96
N TRP A 16 -19.24 3.65 -1.69
CA TRP A 16 -18.43 2.70 -0.92
C TRP A 16 -18.19 3.19 0.50
N SER A 17 -17.70 2.30 1.37
CA SER A 17 -17.30 2.65 2.74
C SER A 17 -16.15 3.67 2.80
N LYS A 18 -15.23 3.63 1.83
CA LYS A 18 -14.13 4.60 1.69
C LYS A 18 -13.90 4.97 0.22
N ARG A 19 -13.21 6.09 0.03
CA ARG A 19 -12.78 6.60 -1.28
C ARG A 19 -11.48 5.92 -1.74
N TRP A 20 -11.59 4.63 -2.05
CA TRP A 20 -10.47 3.77 -2.45
C TRP A 20 -9.80 4.20 -3.75
N GLU A 21 -10.44 5.07 -4.54
CA GLU A 21 -9.87 5.66 -5.76
C GLU A 21 -8.72 6.64 -5.50
N ARG A 22 -8.53 7.10 -4.25
CA ARG A 22 -7.54 8.14 -3.94
C ARG A 22 -6.11 7.59 -3.89
N PRO A 23 -5.11 8.34 -4.42
CA PRO A 23 -3.70 7.89 -4.47
C PRO A 23 -3.08 7.55 -3.11
N ASN A 24 -3.55 8.18 -2.03
CA ASN A 24 -3.05 7.96 -0.67
C ASN A 24 -3.19 6.51 -0.15
N PHE A 25 -4.11 5.72 -0.71
CA PHE A 25 -4.24 4.29 -0.35
C PHE A 25 -3.32 3.37 -1.17
N ASN A 26 -2.78 3.83 -2.30
CA ASN A 26 -1.88 3.08 -3.19
C ASN A 26 -2.38 1.66 -3.55
N ILE A 27 -3.68 1.50 -3.80
CA ILE A 27 -4.28 0.18 -4.11
C ILE A 27 -4.07 -0.16 -5.59
N LYS A 28 -3.40 -1.30 -5.85
CA LYS A 28 -3.14 -1.82 -7.22
C LYS A 28 -4.02 -3.02 -7.63
N GLY A 29 -4.85 -3.51 -6.70
CA GLY A 29 -5.68 -4.71 -6.87
C GLY A 29 -7.13 -4.47 -7.30
N ILE A 30 -7.55 -3.22 -7.55
CA ILE A 30 -8.92 -2.90 -7.96
C ILE A 30 -8.96 -2.61 -9.47
N ARG A 31 -9.99 -3.14 -10.14
CA ARG A 31 -10.32 -2.82 -11.53
C ARG A 31 -11.11 -1.52 -11.64
N PHE A 32 -10.42 -0.38 -11.49
CA PHE A 32 -11.02 0.95 -11.62
C PHE A 32 -11.54 1.25 -13.03
N ASP A 33 -10.97 0.61 -14.04
CA ASP A 33 -11.40 0.64 -15.45
C ASP A 33 -12.87 0.28 -15.66
N LEU A 34 -13.43 -0.60 -14.80
CA LEU A 34 -14.81 -1.06 -14.93
C LEU A 34 -15.82 -0.28 -14.08
N CYS A 35 -15.37 0.51 -13.11
CA CYS A 35 -16.25 1.14 -12.13
C CYS A 35 -16.14 2.66 -12.03
N LEU A 36 -15.10 3.26 -12.61
CA LEU A 36 -14.88 4.70 -12.59
C LEU A 36 -14.73 5.24 -14.02
N THR A 37 -15.21 6.46 -14.23
CA THR A 37 -14.96 7.20 -15.47
C THR A 37 -13.61 7.93 -15.40
N GLU A 38 -13.06 8.32 -16.55
CA GLU A 38 -11.81 9.08 -16.61
C GLU A 38 -11.89 10.38 -15.81
N GLN A 39 -13.05 11.04 -15.81
CA GLN A 39 -13.27 12.29 -15.09
C GLN A 39 -13.13 12.09 -13.58
N GLN A 40 -13.68 11.00 -13.06
CA GLN A 40 -13.55 10.63 -11.64
C GLN A 40 -12.12 10.27 -11.27
N MET A 41 -11.38 9.61 -12.17
CA MET A 41 -9.95 9.31 -11.98
C MET A 41 -9.12 10.60 -11.95
N LYS A 42 -9.37 11.55 -12.85
CA LYS A 42 -8.71 12.87 -12.84
C LYS A 42 -8.99 13.64 -11.55
N ASP A 43 -10.23 13.58 -11.05
CA ASP A 43 -10.57 14.21 -9.77
C ASP A 43 -9.90 13.54 -8.57
N ALA A 44 -9.75 12.22 -8.58
CA ALA A 44 -9.00 11.50 -7.56
C ALA A 44 -7.50 11.88 -7.60
N GLN A 45 -6.94 12.03 -8.81
CA GLN A 45 -5.53 12.39 -9.01
C GLN A 45 -5.18 13.78 -8.47
N LYS A 46 -6.15 14.70 -8.33
CA LYS A 46 -5.94 16.01 -7.68
C LYS A 46 -5.47 15.89 -6.23
N TRP A 47 -5.76 14.76 -5.57
CA TRP A 47 -5.35 14.48 -4.19
C TRP A 47 -3.99 13.79 -4.10
N ASN A 48 -3.27 13.66 -5.21
CA ASN A 48 -1.95 13.05 -5.21
C ASN A 48 -0.94 13.94 -4.46
N GLN A 49 0.00 13.31 -3.76
CA GLN A 49 1.06 13.96 -3.01
C GLN A 49 2.41 13.41 -3.50
N PRO A 50 2.87 13.81 -4.69
CA PRO A 50 4.06 13.22 -5.31
C PRO A 50 5.35 13.43 -4.49
N TRP A 51 5.43 14.49 -3.69
CA TRP A 51 6.57 14.74 -2.80
C TRP A 51 6.72 13.71 -1.69
N LEU A 52 5.64 13.00 -1.34
CA LEU A 52 5.63 12.06 -0.23
C LEU A 52 6.56 10.86 -0.46
N GLU A 53 6.71 10.43 -1.72
CA GLU A 53 7.62 9.35 -2.11
C GLU A 53 9.10 9.74 -1.94
N PHE A 54 9.40 11.05 -1.97
CA PHE A 54 10.76 11.56 -1.85
C PHE A 54 11.07 12.11 -0.45
N ASP A 55 10.13 12.01 0.49
CA ASP A 55 10.31 12.46 1.86
C ASP A 55 11.07 11.41 2.68
N MET A 56 12.39 11.36 2.49
CA MET A 56 13.29 10.40 3.15
C MET A 56 13.25 10.48 4.68
N MET A 57 12.88 11.64 5.27
CA MET A 57 12.80 11.78 6.73
C MET A 57 11.64 11.00 7.36
N ARG A 58 10.67 10.56 6.56
CA ARG A 58 9.57 9.70 7.02
C ARG A 58 9.93 8.23 7.04
N GLU A 59 10.97 7.83 6.33
CA GLU A 59 11.40 6.44 6.28
C GLU A 59 11.90 6.01 7.67
N TYR A 60 11.41 4.87 8.15
CA TYR A 60 11.82 4.31 9.43
C TYR A 60 12.82 3.19 9.20
N ASP A 61 14.10 3.47 9.48
CA ASP A 61 15.17 2.47 9.37
C ASP A 61 15.08 1.46 10.51
N THR A 62 14.60 0.25 10.20
CA THR A 62 14.45 -0.86 11.13
C THR A 62 15.66 -1.79 11.19
N SER A 63 16.70 -1.59 10.37
CA SER A 63 17.78 -2.57 10.17
C SER A 63 18.50 -2.98 11.45
N LYS A 64 18.90 -2.02 12.29
CA LYS A 64 19.57 -2.27 13.56
C LYS A 64 18.66 -2.95 14.58
N ILE A 65 17.38 -2.61 14.57
CA ILE A 65 16.36 -3.15 15.48
C ILE A 65 16.09 -4.61 15.11
N GLU A 66 15.88 -4.90 13.82
CA GLU A 66 15.69 -6.26 13.30
C GLU A 66 16.89 -7.16 13.62
N ALA A 67 18.12 -6.66 13.45
CA ALA A 67 19.32 -7.44 13.77
C ALA A 67 19.44 -7.77 15.27
N ALA A 68 19.05 -6.85 16.15
CA ALA A 68 19.00 -7.10 17.59
C ALA A 68 17.93 -8.14 17.95
N ILE A 69 16.72 -8.00 17.40
CA ILE A 69 15.60 -8.94 17.60
C ILE A 69 16.00 -10.35 17.12
N TRP A 70 16.66 -10.47 15.97
CA TRP A 70 17.10 -11.77 15.47
C TRP A 70 18.12 -12.46 16.39
N LYS A 71 19.10 -11.71 16.92
CA LYS A 71 20.06 -12.24 17.89
C LYS A 71 19.37 -12.76 19.16
N GLU A 72 18.37 -12.03 19.64
CA GLU A 72 17.58 -12.42 20.81
C GLU A 72 16.76 -13.69 20.55
N ILE A 73 16.06 -13.76 19.40
CA ILE A 73 15.31 -14.95 18.98
C ILE A 73 16.23 -16.17 18.88
N GLU A 74 17.41 -16.02 18.29
CA GLU A 74 18.37 -17.11 18.17
C GLU A 74 18.92 -17.58 19.51
N ALA A 75 19.18 -16.66 20.45
CA ALA A 75 19.59 -17.00 21.80
C ALA A 75 18.48 -17.77 22.53
N SER A 76 17.23 -17.30 22.46
CA SER A 76 16.07 -17.97 23.06
C SER A 76 15.77 -19.35 22.46
N LYS A 77 16.08 -19.59 21.18
CA LYS A 77 15.91 -20.92 20.55
C LYS A 77 16.96 -21.95 20.97
N ARG A 78 18.10 -21.49 21.50
CA ARG A 78 19.23 -22.35 21.88
C ARG A 78 19.19 -22.77 23.36
N SER A 79 18.49 -22.01 24.20
CA SER A 79 18.17 -22.34 25.60
C SER A 79 17.00 -23.31 25.70
#